data_AF-A0A1M4V3R7-F1
#
_entry.id   AF-A0A1M4V3R7-F1
#
_cell.length_a   1.000
_cell.length_b   1.000
_cell.length_c   1.000
_cell.angle_alpha   90.00
_cell.angle_beta   90.00
_cell.angle_gamma   90.00
#
_symmetry.space_group_name_H-M   'P 1'
#
loop_
_entity.id
_entity.type
_entity.pdbx_description
1 polymer ?
#
loop_
_entity_poly.entity_id
_entity_poly.type
_entity_poly.pdbx_seq_one_letter_code
_entity_poly.pdbx_strand_id
1 'polypeptide(L)'
;MNKPYKPYDPNQIYLFPPSPQEWLPQDRLVYFISDLVDNLDMTPLYREYEKGTRGQPPYHPALMTKILFYAYCRGIFSSRKIAAHLYEDVAFIVLAGGNKPDFRTINEFRRRHIKLLPGLFVRF
;
A
#
# COMPACT_ATOMS: atom_id res chain seq x y z
N MET A 1 -3.95 48.32 5.78
CA MET A 1 -2.71 47.53 5.67
C MET A 1 -2.99 46.32 4.80
N ASN A 2 -2.19 46.09 3.75
CA ASN A 2 -2.39 44.95 2.85
C ASN A 2 -1.72 43.71 3.45
N LYS A 3 -2.45 42.58 3.55
CA LYS A 3 -1.94 41.35 4.17
C LYS A 3 -1.03 40.62 3.16
N PRO A 4 0.24 40.33 3.48
CA PRO A 4 1.12 39.63 2.56
C PRO A 4 0.67 38.18 2.36
N TYR A 5 0.95 37.64 1.17
CA TYR A 5 0.76 36.23 0.86
C TYR A 5 1.79 35.35 1.59
N LYS A 6 1.51 34.06 1.71
CA LYS A 6 2.49 33.07 2.19
C LYS A 6 3.57 32.85 1.12
N PRO A 7 4.81 32.51 1.50
CA PRO A 7 5.85 32.09 0.56
C PRO A 7 5.40 30.92 -0.32
N TYR A 8 5.80 30.93 -1.60
CA TYR A 8 5.48 29.91 -2.60
C TYR A 8 6.74 29.57 -3.39
N ASP A 9 7.25 28.35 -3.21
CA ASP A 9 8.40 27.82 -3.95
C ASP A 9 8.18 26.33 -4.29
N PRO A 10 7.74 26.00 -5.52
CA PRO A 10 7.57 24.61 -5.94
C PRO A 10 8.90 23.85 -6.13
N ASN A 11 10.03 24.55 -6.17
CA ASN A 11 11.36 23.97 -6.32
C ASN A 11 12.11 23.87 -4.98
N GLN A 12 11.39 24.01 -3.85
CA GLN A 12 11.97 23.94 -2.52
C GLN A 12 12.72 22.62 -2.30
N ILE A 13 14.00 22.73 -1.95
CA ILE A 13 14.88 21.60 -1.68
C ILE A 13 14.88 21.33 -0.17
N TYR A 14 14.71 20.07 0.21
CA TYR A 14 14.87 19.61 1.60
C TYR A 14 16.26 18.99 1.80
N LEU A 15 16.88 19.22 2.96
CA LEU A 15 18.16 18.60 3.30
C LEU A 15 18.04 17.07 3.39
N PHE A 16 16.94 16.59 3.98
CA PHE A 16 16.53 15.19 3.97
C PHE A 16 15.12 15.09 3.40
N PRO A 17 14.82 14.07 2.58
CA PRO A 17 13.45 13.85 2.15
C PRO A 17 12.57 13.60 3.39
N PRO A 18 11.45 14.32 3.55
CA PRO A 18 10.50 14.04 4.63
C PRO A 18 9.97 12.61 4.50
N SER A 19 9.63 11.98 5.62
CA SER A 19 8.97 10.68 5.59
C SER A 19 7.66 10.79 4.82
N PRO A 20 7.29 9.82 3.95
CA PRO A 20 5.99 9.85 3.27
C PRO A 20 4.79 9.93 4.24
N GLN A 21 4.97 9.50 5.49
CA GLN A 21 3.94 9.63 6.53
C GLN A 21 3.73 11.08 6.98
N GLU A 22 4.76 11.94 6.91
CA GLU A 22 4.66 13.36 7.28
C GLU A 22 3.82 14.16 6.29
N TRP A 23 3.64 13.64 5.07
CA TRP A 23 2.76 14.23 4.06
C TRP A 23 1.28 13.86 4.27
N LEU A 24 0.98 12.95 5.19
CA LEU A 24 -0.37 12.48 5.46
C LEU A 24 -0.90 13.00 6.80
N PRO A 25 -2.14 13.53 6.84
CA PRO A 25 -2.82 13.77 8.10
C PRO A 25 -3.00 12.46 8.89
N GLN A 26 -2.83 12.51 10.21
CA GLN A 26 -2.85 11.31 11.07
C GLN A 26 -4.20 10.55 11.06
N ASP A 27 -5.32 11.23 10.82
CA ASP A 27 -6.67 10.61 10.82
C ASP A 27 -7.10 10.10 9.44
N ARG A 28 -6.23 9.38 8.74
CA ARG A 28 -6.52 8.84 7.40
C ARG A 28 -6.76 7.34 7.41
N LEU A 29 -7.68 6.91 6.53
CA LEU A 29 -7.99 5.50 6.21
C LEU A 29 -6.73 4.64 5.97
N VAL A 30 -5.64 5.24 5.49
CA VAL A 30 -4.36 4.57 5.28
C VAL A 30 -3.84 3.89 6.56
N TYR A 31 -3.92 4.55 7.71
CA TYR A 31 -3.43 4.01 8.98
C TYR A 31 -4.37 2.93 9.50
N PHE A 32 -5.68 3.16 9.42
CA PHE A 32 -6.68 2.13 9.73
C PHE A 32 -6.47 0.85 8.92
N ILE A 33 -6.25 0.95 7.60
CA ILE A 33 -6.00 -0.23 6.76
C ILE A 33 -4.67 -0.90 7.11
N SER A 34 -3.62 -0.11 7.42
CA SER A 34 -2.34 -0.68 7.86
C SER A 34 -2.53 -1.50 9.14
N ASP A 35 -3.14 -0.89 10.15
CA ASP A 35 -3.35 -1.51 11.47
C ASP A 35 -4.28 -2.72 11.35
N LEU A 36 -5.37 -2.61 10.59
CA LEU A 36 -6.28 -3.72 10.33
C LEU A 36 -5.53 -4.92 9.76
N VAL A 37 -4.72 -4.72 8.71
CA VAL A 37 -3.99 -5.82 8.08
C VAL A 37 -2.90 -6.39 8.99
N ASP A 38 -2.26 -5.55 9.80
CA ASP A 38 -1.26 -5.99 10.77
C ASP A 38 -1.85 -6.85 11.90
N ASN A 39 -3.17 -6.76 12.13
CA ASN A 39 -3.90 -7.58 13.11
C ASN A 39 -4.61 -8.80 12.49
N LEU A 40 -4.60 -8.99 11.17
CA LEU A 40 -5.16 -10.19 10.53
C LEU A 40 -4.24 -11.41 10.72
N ASP A 41 -4.82 -12.60 10.86
CA ASP A 41 -4.05 -13.85 10.75
C ASP A 41 -3.63 -14.10 9.30
N MET A 42 -2.45 -13.60 8.94
CA MET A 42 -1.87 -13.73 7.61
C MET A 42 -1.15 -15.06 7.36
N THR A 43 -1.14 -15.98 8.33
CA THR A 43 -0.47 -17.29 8.23
C THR A 43 -0.86 -18.08 6.97
N PRO A 44 -2.13 -18.12 6.53
CA PRO A 44 -2.51 -18.83 5.31
C PRO A 44 -1.81 -18.27 4.06
N LEU A 45 -1.61 -16.95 4.00
CA LEU A 45 -0.96 -16.31 2.87
C LEU A 45 0.54 -16.59 2.86
N TYR A 46 1.20 -16.59 4.04
CA TYR A 46 2.63 -16.87 4.14
C TYR A 46 2.99 -18.30 3.73
N ARG A 47 2.19 -19.30 4.13
CA ARG A 47 2.43 -20.72 3.82
C ARG A 47 2.47 -21.03 2.33
N GLU A 48 1.77 -20.26 1.49
CA GLU A 48 1.81 -20.42 0.03
C GLU A 48 3.18 -20.08 -0.58
N TYR A 49 4.03 -19.34 0.15
CA TYR A 49 5.36 -18.94 -0.31
C TYR A 49 6.50 -19.77 0.30
N GLU A 50 6.27 -20.48 1.41
CA GLU A 50 7.27 -21.32 2.09
C GLU A 50 7.77 -22.50 1.24
N LYS A 51 7.01 -22.91 0.22
CA LYS A 51 7.32 -24.06 -0.63
C LYS A 51 8.18 -23.73 -1.85
N GLY A 52 8.48 -22.45 -2.10
CA GLY A 52 9.24 -22.00 -3.27
C GLY A 52 10.68 -21.62 -2.92
N THR A 53 11.67 -22.26 -3.56
CA THR A 53 13.10 -22.10 -3.21
C THR A 53 13.95 -21.40 -4.28
N ARG A 54 13.38 -20.95 -5.41
CA ARG A 54 14.16 -20.38 -6.53
C ARG A 54 13.47 -19.19 -7.20
N GLY A 55 14.21 -18.11 -7.41
CA GLY A 55 13.78 -16.90 -8.12
C GLY A 55 13.94 -15.62 -7.32
N GLN A 56 13.45 -14.50 -7.88
CA GLN A 56 13.38 -13.22 -7.17
C GLN A 56 12.45 -13.35 -5.95
N PRO A 57 12.84 -12.83 -4.76
CA PRO A 57 11.98 -12.84 -3.59
C PRO A 57 10.62 -12.19 -3.89
N PRO A 58 9.50 -12.77 -3.43
CA PRO A 58 8.19 -12.17 -3.58
C PRO A 58 8.06 -10.91 -2.71
N TYR A 59 7.17 -10.00 -3.10
CA TYR A 59 6.76 -8.92 -2.20
C TYR A 59 6.05 -9.49 -0.96
N HIS A 60 6.16 -8.78 0.15
CA HIS A 60 5.57 -9.18 1.41
C HIS A 60 4.04 -9.29 1.30
N PRO A 61 3.40 -10.41 1.72
CA PRO A 61 1.95 -10.57 1.61
C PRO A 61 1.13 -9.50 2.34
N ALA A 62 1.60 -8.99 3.49
CA ALA A 62 0.96 -7.86 4.17
C ALA A 62 0.93 -6.59 3.31
N LEU A 63 2.04 -6.25 2.63
CA LEU A 63 2.08 -5.13 1.69
C LEU A 63 1.06 -5.29 0.58
N MET A 64 1.05 -6.46 -0.06
CA MET A 64 0.16 -6.73 -1.18
C MET A 64 -1.31 -6.66 -0.76
N THR A 65 -1.61 -7.08 0.46
CA THR A 65 -2.96 -7.02 1.03
C THR A 65 -3.35 -5.60 1.37
N LYS A 66 -2.47 -4.82 2.03
CA LYS A 66 -2.69 -3.40 2.35
C LYS A 66 -3.04 -2.58 1.11
N ILE A 67 -2.25 -2.69 0.03
CA ILE A 67 -2.50 -1.91 -1.19
C ILE A 67 -3.79 -2.34 -1.90
N LEU A 68 -4.15 -3.63 -1.88
CA LEU A 68 -5.39 -4.11 -2.48
C LEU A 68 -6.61 -3.62 -1.71
N PHE A 69 -6.58 -3.73 -0.38
CA PHE A 69 -7.68 -3.31 0.49
C PHE A 69 -7.91 -1.81 0.40
N TYR A 70 -6.85 -1.02 0.53
CA TYR A 70 -6.94 0.42 0.39
C TYR A 70 -7.48 0.84 -0.99
N ALA A 71 -7.03 0.18 -2.05
CA ALA A 71 -7.55 0.41 -3.40
C ALA A 71 -9.05 0.11 -3.51
N TYR A 72 -9.52 -1.01 -2.94
CA TYR A 72 -10.93 -1.42 -2.99
C TYR A 72 -11.83 -0.48 -2.19
N CYS A 73 -11.40 -0.03 -1.01
CA CYS A 73 -12.10 1.01 -0.25
C CYS A 73 -12.25 2.33 -1.03
N ARG A 74 -11.36 2.56 -2.01
CA ARG A 74 -11.41 3.74 -2.91
C ARG A 74 -12.02 3.45 -4.28
N GLY A 75 -12.58 2.26 -4.51
CA GLY A 75 -13.17 1.88 -5.80
C GLY A 75 -12.16 1.63 -6.93
N ILE A 76 -10.89 1.39 -6.61
CA ILE A 76 -9.81 1.18 -7.58
C ILE A 76 -9.54 -0.33 -7.70
N PHE A 77 -10.06 -0.96 -8.75
CA PHE A 77 -9.93 -2.41 -8.95
C PHE A 77 -8.86 -2.81 -9.99
N SER A 78 -8.51 -1.88 -10.89
CA SER A 78 -7.53 -2.13 -11.95
C SER A 78 -6.12 -2.23 -11.37
N SER A 79 -5.45 -3.37 -11.55
CA SER A 79 -4.06 -3.56 -11.13
C SER A 79 -3.12 -2.54 -11.76
N ARG A 80 -3.42 -2.04 -12.96
CA ARG A 80 -2.63 -0.97 -13.59
C ARG A 80 -2.82 0.37 -12.87
N LYS A 81 -4.04 0.71 -12.45
CA LYS A 81 -4.31 1.92 -11.66
C LYS A 81 -3.64 1.82 -10.29
N ILE A 82 -3.73 0.67 -9.63
CA ILE A 82 -3.03 0.42 -8.36
C ILE A 82 -1.52 0.61 -8.54
N ALA A 83 -0.93 0.02 -9.59
CA ALA A 83 0.49 0.17 -9.87
C ALA A 83 0.89 1.63 -10.13
N ALA A 84 0.08 2.40 -10.86
CA ALA A 84 0.31 3.82 -11.09
C ALA A 84 0.30 4.61 -9.76
N HIS A 85 -0.68 4.36 -8.88
CA HIS A 85 -0.77 5.02 -7.59
C HIS A 85 0.44 4.81 -6.67
N LEU A 86 1.22 3.73 -6.85
CA LEU A 86 2.47 3.52 -6.10
C LEU A 86 3.57 4.55 -6.43
N TYR A 87 3.38 5.38 -7.46
CA TYR A 87 4.30 6.45 -7.84
C TYR A 87 3.79 7.85 -7.44
N GLU A 88 2.47 8.05 -7.43
CA GLU A 88 1.85 9.38 -7.35
C GLU A 88 1.03 9.61 -6.07
N ASP A 89 0.57 8.54 -5.41
CA ASP A 89 -0.31 8.64 -4.24
C ASP A 89 0.45 8.25 -2.96
N VAL A 90 0.63 9.24 -2.09
CA VAL A 90 1.38 9.09 -0.84
C VAL A 90 0.83 7.97 0.05
N ALA A 91 -0.49 7.74 0.07
CA ALA A 91 -1.07 6.68 0.88
C ALA A 91 -0.66 5.29 0.35
N PHE A 92 -0.63 5.11 -0.96
CA PHE A 92 -0.12 3.87 -1.56
C PHE A 92 1.39 3.71 -1.32
N ILE A 93 2.16 4.79 -1.40
CA ILE A 93 3.61 4.77 -1.11
C ILE A 93 3.87 4.34 0.35
N VAL A 94 3.10 4.87 1.30
CA VAL A 94 3.20 4.50 2.72
C VAL A 94 2.85 3.03 2.94
N LEU A 95 1.71 2.57 2.44
CA LEU A 95 1.30 1.16 2.59
C LEU A 95 2.26 0.18 1.93
N ALA A 96 2.92 0.61 0.86
CA ALA A 96 3.92 -0.18 0.17
C ALA A 96 5.34 -0.05 0.76
N GLY A 97 5.56 0.83 1.73
CA GLY A 97 6.91 1.13 2.23
C GLY A 97 7.88 1.51 1.11
N GLY A 98 7.40 2.26 0.11
CA GLY A 98 8.18 2.66 -1.07
C GLY A 98 8.36 1.60 -2.17
N ASN A 99 7.96 0.34 -1.94
CA ASN A 99 7.98 -0.71 -2.96
C ASN A 99 6.98 -0.43 -4.08
N LYS A 100 7.29 -0.94 -5.28
CA LYS A 100 6.47 -0.69 -6.48
C LYS A 100 6.18 -1.99 -7.25
N PRO A 101 5.42 -2.95 -6.68
CA PRO A 101 4.97 -4.11 -7.42
C PRO A 101 4.25 -3.67 -8.71
N ASP A 102 4.63 -4.29 -9.83
CA ASP A 102 4.00 -3.99 -11.11
C ASP A 102 2.57 -4.56 -11.18
N PHE A 103 1.84 -4.17 -12.22
CA PHE A 103 0.44 -4.60 -12.38
C PHE A 103 0.31 -6.13 -12.53
N ARG A 104 1.35 -6.82 -13.04
CA ARG A 104 1.36 -8.28 -13.21
C ARG A 104 1.46 -8.96 -11.86
N THR A 105 2.37 -8.48 -11.02
CA THR A 105 2.56 -8.93 -9.65
C THR A 105 1.31 -8.73 -8.81
N ILE A 106 0.67 -7.56 -8.90
CA ILE A 106 -0.60 -7.28 -8.20
C ILE A 106 -1.70 -8.22 -8.68
N ASN A 107 -1.82 -8.41 -10.00
CA ASN A 107 -2.83 -9.31 -10.56
C ASN A 107 -2.59 -10.77 -10.15
N GLU A 108 -1.33 -11.22 -10.14
CA GLU A 108 -0.95 -12.58 -9.76
C GLU A 108 -1.23 -12.85 -8.29
N PHE A 109 -0.86 -11.92 -7.40
CA PHE A 109 -1.17 -12.01 -5.98
C PHE A 109 -2.68 -12.13 -5.75
N ARG A 110 -3.47 -11.26 -6.40
CA ARG A 110 -4.93 -11.32 -6.33
C ARG A 110 -5.45 -12.68 -6.81
N ARG A 111 -5.03 -13.13 -7.99
CA ARG A 111 -5.47 -14.42 -8.58
C ARG A 111 -5.19 -15.59 -7.64
N ARG A 112 -4.01 -15.61 -7.03
CA ARG A 112 -3.58 -16.67 -6.12
C ARG A 112 -4.39 -16.70 -4.82
N HIS A 113 -4.65 -15.53 -4.24
CA HIS A 113 -5.16 -15.42 -2.87
C HIS A 113 -6.64 -15.05 -2.78
N ILE A 114 -7.35 -14.79 -3.88
CA ILE A 114 -8.74 -14.29 -3.88
C ILE A 114 -9.70 -15.16 -3.05
N LYS A 115 -9.46 -16.48 -2.99
CA LYS A 115 -10.29 -17.41 -2.21
C LYS A 115 -9.97 -17.40 -0.71
N LEU A 116 -8.76 -17.00 -0.34
CA LEU A 116 -8.29 -16.92 1.05
C LEU A 116 -8.65 -15.57 1.69
N LEU A 117 -8.67 -14.50 0.90
CA LEU A 117 -8.91 -13.13 1.40
C LEU A 117 -10.19 -12.99 2.23
N PRO A 118 -11.37 -13.55 1.85
CA PRO A 118 -12.57 -13.45 2.68
C PRO A 118 -12.41 -14.14 4.05
N GLY A 119 -11.66 -15.24 4.09
CA GLY A 119 -11.41 -16.01 5.32
C GLY A 119 -10.61 -15.24 6.37
N LEU A 120 -9.86 -14.21 5.96
CA LEU A 120 -9.11 -13.35 6.88
C LEU A 120 -10.04 -12.53 7.78
N PHE A 121 -11.28 -12.25 7.35
CA PHE A 121 -12.22 -11.36 8.05
C PHE A 121 -13.27 -12.09 8.90
N VAL A 122 -13.26 -13.43 8.93
CA VAL A 122 -14.28 -14.23 9.65
C VAL A 122 -14.04 -14.27 11.16
N ARG A 123 -12.88 -13.77 11.63
CA ARG A 123 -12.48 -13.82 13.05
C ARG A 123 -12.32 -12.44 13.69
N PHE A 124 -12.78 -11.38 13.01
CA PHE A 124 -12.80 -10.02 13.54
C PHE A 124 -14.05 -9.75 14.38
#